data_AF-A0A372KQ50-F1
#
_entry.id   AF-A0A372KQ50-F1
#
_cell.length_a   1.000
_cell.length_b   1.000
_cell.length_c   1.000
_cell.angle_alpha   90.00
_cell.angle_beta   90.00
_cell.angle_gamma   90.00
#
_symmetry.space_group_name_H-M   'P 1'
#
loop_
_entity.id
_entity.type
_entity.pdbx_description
1 polymer ?
#
loop_
_entity_poly.entity_id
_entity_poly.type
_entity_poly.pdbx_seq_one_letter_code
_entity_poly.pdbx_strand_id
1 'polypeptide(L)'
;MTLTDKKIQNLQGVIKKYASYEEGETFKVPKTNEYYQVVNSVDETTQTLAVVPVDNIKGDNPDYSQTAIVVAGTQPGFNESTKNAVEASGGFGLTDGKLTAQTADIDQFYQETVEKLEVHKGTVSNMSGFSQSGPGVAKVGAKYQVPKITNFTDWAAAQAVKSGAFSKSELAYLKDHATVYSDSGKDLTYFDGGKGEIPYGKVVVVEGTQGINDPIGDHDPKFFHIKGDKLDIDYYVKKGQFVSGMTREQVIKVAKMKAKNAKGWDLKDPSTWTDSTDYRDYVKEYKEKYGSFALADPKALDFTAAQDRLTSLRSQLQTASGSQKILLRQELVTAAAQAAQAKAESFNFRVKSRINQSKETIDSQLKTFERDIHSLSQHLSEGEVAELLSELSMDKVWDEGSEAAALAEGDRTQEELTDFTQKLMAGAEDLNAADQAGAELFQ
;
A
#
# COMPACT_ATOMS: atom_id res chain seq x y z
N MET A 1 -13.74 3.68 14.91
CA MET A 1 -13.80 3.21 13.50
C MET A 1 -12.40 3.25 12.90
N THR A 2 -11.83 2.16 12.36
CA THR A 2 -10.46 2.21 11.81
C THR A 2 -10.35 3.06 10.54
N LEU A 3 -9.33 3.94 10.49
CA LEU A 3 -9.02 4.77 9.32
C LEU A 3 -8.26 3.99 8.25
N THR A 4 -8.99 3.56 7.22
CA THR A 4 -8.41 2.87 6.06
C THR A 4 -7.90 3.85 5.00
N ASP A 5 -7.04 3.41 4.07
CA ASP A 5 -6.53 4.27 2.98
C ASP A 5 -7.66 4.90 2.16
N LYS A 6 -8.74 4.16 1.90
CA LYS A 6 -9.93 4.68 1.23
C LYS A 6 -10.55 5.88 1.95
N LYS A 7 -10.58 5.85 3.29
CA LYS A 7 -11.14 6.95 4.10
C LYS A 7 -10.21 8.15 4.09
N ILE A 8 -8.90 7.91 4.12
CA ILE A 8 -7.90 8.97 3.98
C ILE A 8 -7.99 9.64 2.61
N GLN A 9 -8.14 8.86 1.54
CA GLN A 9 -8.43 9.38 0.20
C GLN A 9 -9.70 10.23 0.16
N ASN A 10 -10.77 9.76 0.78
CA ASN A 10 -12.03 10.52 0.86
C ASN A 10 -11.83 11.86 1.58
N LEU A 11 -11.08 11.88 2.68
CA LEU A 11 -10.71 13.10 3.42
C LEU A 11 -9.86 14.05 2.56
N GLN A 12 -8.85 13.53 1.84
CA GLN A 12 -8.08 14.31 0.88
C GLN A 12 -8.96 14.93 -0.22
N GLY A 13 -10.00 14.20 -0.65
CA GLY A 13 -10.95 14.67 -1.64
C GLY A 13 -11.87 15.80 -1.18
N VAL A 14 -11.91 16.12 0.12
CA VAL A 14 -12.81 17.13 0.71
C VAL A 14 -12.10 18.18 1.57
N ILE A 15 -10.80 18.04 1.84
CA ILE A 15 -10.06 18.92 2.75
C ILE A 15 -10.26 20.40 2.44
N LYS A 16 -10.15 20.80 1.16
CA LYS A 16 -10.31 22.21 0.74
C LYS A 16 -11.68 22.81 1.04
N LYS A 17 -12.70 21.96 1.25
CA LYS A 17 -14.06 22.41 1.59
C LYS A 17 -14.20 22.65 3.10
N TYR A 18 -13.43 21.93 3.91
CA TYR A 18 -13.62 21.86 5.37
C TYR A 18 -12.41 22.40 6.15
N ALA A 19 -11.35 22.87 5.49
CA ALA A 19 -10.19 23.46 6.15
C ALA A 19 -10.52 24.74 6.95
N SER A 20 -11.62 25.43 6.60
CA SER A 20 -12.11 26.61 7.32
C SER A 20 -13.00 26.31 8.52
N TYR A 21 -13.31 25.04 8.78
CA TYR A 21 -14.18 24.64 9.89
C TYR A 21 -13.44 24.81 11.21
N GLU A 22 -14.15 25.23 12.25
CA GLU A 22 -13.62 25.36 13.60
C GLU A 22 -13.59 24.02 14.35
N GLU A 23 -12.81 23.98 15.43
CA GLU A 23 -12.74 22.82 16.34
C GLU A 23 -14.13 22.45 16.87
N GLY A 24 -14.45 21.15 16.85
CA GLY A 24 -15.75 20.63 17.28
C GLY A 24 -16.83 20.63 16.19
N GLU A 25 -16.64 21.35 15.07
CA GLU A 25 -17.56 21.24 13.95
C GLU A 25 -17.53 19.84 13.34
N THR A 26 -18.69 19.40 12.83
CA THR A 26 -18.84 18.06 12.25
C THR A 26 -19.26 18.14 10.79
N PHE A 27 -18.81 17.16 10.01
CA PHE A 27 -19.19 17.07 8.61
C PHE A 27 -19.37 15.62 8.16
N LYS A 28 -20.13 15.48 7.07
CA LYS A 28 -20.28 14.23 6.34
C LYS A 28 -19.44 14.29 5.06
N VAL A 29 -18.69 13.23 4.79
CA VAL A 29 -18.03 13.07 3.48
C VAL A 29 -19.12 12.79 2.43
N PRO A 30 -19.19 13.56 1.32
CA PRO A 30 -20.22 13.36 0.30
C PRO A 30 -20.21 11.94 -0.29
N LYS A 31 -21.41 11.39 -0.53
CA LYS A 31 -21.62 10.05 -1.13
C LYS A 31 -21.09 8.87 -0.30
N THR A 32 -20.67 9.08 0.94
CA THR A 32 -20.29 8.01 1.87
C THR A 32 -21.21 8.04 3.10
N ASN A 33 -20.98 7.15 4.07
CA ASN A 33 -21.59 7.20 5.40
C ASN A 33 -20.53 7.49 6.47
N GLU A 34 -19.54 8.31 6.11
CA GLU A 34 -18.42 8.67 6.98
C GLU A 34 -18.66 10.07 7.54
N TYR A 35 -18.53 10.18 8.86
CA TYR A 35 -18.74 11.41 9.62
C TYR A 35 -17.50 11.70 10.45
N TYR A 36 -17.16 12.98 10.52
CA TYR A 36 -15.95 13.43 11.19
C TYR A 36 -16.23 14.67 12.02
N GLN A 37 -15.51 14.80 13.13
CA GLN A 37 -15.42 16.01 13.93
C GLN A 37 -14.03 16.61 13.76
N VAL A 38 -13.95 17.92 13.61
CA VAL A 38 -12.70 18.69 13.53
C VAL A 38 -12.03 18.76 14.90
N VAL A 39 -10.74 18.44 14.94
CA VAL A 39 -9.87 18.62 16.11
C VAL A 39 -9.00 19.86 15.93
N ASN A 40 -8.46 20.06 14.72
CA ASN A 40 -7.67 21.22 14.38
C ASN A 40 -7.78 21.51 12.89
N SER A 41 -7.60 22.76 12.49
CA SER A 41 -7.72 23.18 11.09
C SER A 41 -6.93 24.46 10.83
N VAL A 42 -6.38 24.57 9.62
CA VAL A 42 -5.75 25.80 9.09
C VAL A 42 -6.17 25.94 7.64
N ASP A 43 -6.66 27.14 7.27
CA ASP A 43 -7.05 27.49 5.90
C ASP A 43 -6.23 28.69 5.39
N GLU A 44 -4.91 28.54 5.40
CA GLU A 44 -3.98 29.57 4.92
C GLU A 44 -3.15 29.03 3.73
N THR A 45 -1.87 29.44 3.63
CA THR A 45 -0.92 28.94 2.61
C THR A 45 -0.80 27.42 2.62
N THR A 46 -0.88 26.83 3.82
CA THR A 46 -0.96 25.39 4.03
C THR A 46 -2.35 25.06 4.53
N GLN A 47 -3.15 24.36 3.72
CA GLN A 47 -4.47 23.91 4.13
C GLN A 47 -4.35 22.55 4.81
N THR A 48 -4.63 22.50 6.11
CA THR A 48 -4.53 21.29 6.94
C THR A 48 -5.84 21.05 7.69
N LEU A 49 -6.14 19.78 7.93
CA LEU A 49 -7.32 19.38 8.67
C LEU A 49 -7.00 18.14 9.52
N ALA A 50 -7.20 18.25 10.83
CA ALA A 50 -7.14 17.16 11.78
C ALA A 50 -8.56 16.76 12.19
N VAL A 51 -8.91 15.49 12.04
CA VAL A 51 -10.26 15.00 12.29
C VAL A 51 -10.28 13.65 13.00
N VAL A 52 -11.35 13.42 13.75
CA VAL A 52 -11.67 12.12 14.35
C VAL A 52 -12.99 11.58 13.78
N PRO A 53 -13.12 10.27 13.55
CA PRO A 53 -14.38 9.70 13.13
C PRO A 53 -15.40 9.75 14.26
N VAL A 54 -16.67 9.98 13.88
CA VAL A 54 -17.84 9.98 14.77
C VAL A 54 -18.94 9.10 14.17
N ASP A 55 -19.93 8.71 14.97
CA ASP A 55 -20.98 7.79 14.53
C ASP A 55 -21.99 8.45 13.59
N ASN A 56 -22.19 9.78 13.70
CA ASN A 56 -23.18 10.52 12.93
C ASN A 56 -22.89 12.03 12.87
N ILE A 57 -23.73 12.78 12.15
CA ILE A 57 -23.56 14.23 11.93
C ILE A 57 -23.73 15.09 13.19
N LYS A 58 -24.19 14.54 14.32
CA LYS A 58 -24.24 15.26 15.60
C LYS A 58 -22.91 15.20 16.36
N GLY A 59 -21.97 14.35 15.92
CA GLY A 59 -20.68 14.18 16.60
C GLY A 59 -20.69 13.14 17.71
N ASP A 60 -21.65 12.22 17.75
CA ASP A 60 -21.71 11.21 18.80
C ASP A 60 -20.49 10.26 18.74
N ASN A 61 -19.95 9.91 19.91
CA ASN A 61 -18.85 8.96 20.11
C ASN A 61 -17.58 9.26 19.27
N PRO A 62 -16.92 10.42 19.46
CA PRO A 62 -15.67 10.74 18.79
C PRO A 62 -14.54 9.77 19.18
N ASP A 63 -13.89 9.18 18.17
CA ASP A 63 -12.80 8.23 18.35
C ASP A 63 -11.43 8.92 18.21
N TYR A 64 -10.99 9.56 19.28
CA TYR A 64 -9.71 10.28 19.35
C TYR A 64 -8.47 9.37 19.22
N SER A 65 -8.64 8.05 19.31
CA SER A 65 -7.56 7.08 19.02
C SER A 65 -7.33 6.87 17.51
N GLN A 66 -8.23 7.42 16.68
CA GLN A 66 -8.22 7.33 15.23
C GLN A 66 -8.20 8.73 14.62
N THR A 67 -7.31 9.61 15.09
CA THR A 67 -7.17 10.94 14.49
C THR A 67 -6.40 10.86 13.17
N ALA A 68 -6.92 11.52 12.13
CA ALA A 68 -6.24 11.72 10.85
C ALA A 68 -5.81 13.18 10.71
N ILE A 69 -4.58 13.43 10.25
CA ILE A 69 -4.17 14.73 9.74
C ILE A 69 -4.06 14.62 8.22
N VAL A 70 -4.82 15.42 7.48
CA VAL A 70 -4.72 15.53 6.03
C VAL A 70 -4.22 16.91 5.66
N VAL A 71 -3.35 16.98 4.64
CA VAL A 71 -2.74 18.20 4.13
C VAL A 71 -2.98 18.29 2.63
N ALA A 72 -3.52 19.42 2.18
CA ALA A 72 -3.85 19.63 0.78
C ALA A 72 -2.59 19.91 -0.05
N GLY A 73 -2.61 19.48 -1.31
CA GLY A 73 -1.66 19.97 -2.31
C GLY A 73 -2.01 21.39 -2.78
N THR A 74 -1.00 22.25 -2.85
CA THR A 74 -1.08 23.55 -3.55
C THR A 74 -1.31 23.27 -5.05
N GLN A 75 -2.34 23.88 -5.65
CA GLN A 75 -2.55 23.73 -7.09
C GLN A 75 -1.49 24.52 -7.86
N PRO A 76 -0.82 23.94 -8.86
CA PRO A 76 -0.11 24.74 -9.85
C PRO A 76 -1.15 25.54 -10.65
N GLY A 77 -1.23 26.86 -10.39
CA GLY A 77 -2.11 27.78 -11.11
C GLY A 77 -1.67 29.23 -10.91
N PHE A 78 -1.59 30.01 -11.99
CA PHE A 78 -1.07 31.38 -12.03
C PHE A 78 -2.01 32.40 -11.33
N ASN A 79 -2.02 32.44 -10.01
CA ASN A 79 -2.50 33.61 -9.24
C ASN A 79 -1.34 34.19 -8.39
N GLU A 80 -1.45 35.43 -7.93
CA GLU A 80 -0.35 36.16 -7.28
C GLU A 80 0.20 35.45 -6.02
N SER A 81 -0.62 34.67 -5.31
CA SER A 81 -0.15 33.86 -4.16
C SER A 81 0.68 32.65 -4.60
N THR A 82 0.31 32.00 -5.71
CA THR A 82 1.11 30.91 -6.30
C THR A 82 2.37 31.44 -6.97
N LYS A 83 2.34 32.67 -7.51
CA LYS A 83 3.51 33.32 -8.09
C LYS A 83 4.58 33.60 -7.02
N ASN A 84 4.20 34.10 -5.85
CA ASN A 84 5.14 34.30 -4.74
C ASN A 84 5.64 32.97 -4.16
N ALA A 85 4.80 31.92 -4.08
CA ALA A 85 5.24 30.59 -3.65
C ALA A 85 6.18 29.92 -4.68
N VAL A 86 5.97 30.13 -5.98
CA VAL A 86 6.81 29.64 -7.07
C VAL A 86 8.10 30.46 -7.23
N GLU A 87 8.06 31.77 -7.01
CA GLU A 87 9.24 32.66 -7.06
C GLU A 87 10.10 32.52 -5.79
N ALA A 88 9.51 32.36 -4.61
CA ALA A 88 10.25 32.09 -3.37
C ALA A 88 10.78 30.64 -3.26
N SER A 89 10.20 29.69 -4.03
CA SER A 89 10.66 28.29 -4.13
C SER A 89 11.55 28.01 -5.34
N GLY A 90 11.99 29.05 -6.07
CA GLY A 90 12.92 28.90 -7.18
C GLY A 90 12.35 28.07 -8.34
N GLY A 91 11.19 28.45 -8.86
CA GLY A 91 10.60 27.83 -10.05
C GLY A 91 10.32 26.33 -9.86
N PHE A 92 9.15 26.01 -9.31
CA PHE A 92 8.65 24.64 -9.08
C PHE A 92 9.13 23.93 -7.80
N GLY A 93 9.09 24.63 -6.66
CA GLY A 93 8.72 23.98 -5.39
C GLY A 93 9.87 23.50 -4.50
N LEU A 94 11.13 23.80 -4.81
CA LEU A 94 12.26 23.54 -3.90
C LEU A 94 13.33 24.62 -4.11
N THR A 95 13.50 25.55 -3.18
CA THR A 95 14.76 26.32 -3.13
C THR A 95 15.86 25.36 -2.67
N ASP A 96 16.83 25.11 -3.56
CA ASP A 96 18.04 24.34 -3.27
C ASP A 96 17.80 22.92 -2.69
N GLY A 97 16.81 22.20 -3.23
CA GLY A 97 16.54 20.81 -2.85
C GLY A 97 15.90 20.62 -1.47
N LYS A 98 15.63 21.67 -0.70
CA LYS A 98 15.04 21.56 0.64
C LYS A 98 13.53 21.36 0.59
N LEU A 99 12.98 20.62 1.55
CA LEU A 99 11.53 20.45 1.77
C LEU A 99 10.76 21.77 1.63
N THR A 100 9.52 21.70 1.14
CA THR A 100 8.65 22.87 0.96
C THR A 100 8.51 23.66 2.27
N ALA A 101 8.32 24.98 2.19
CA ALA A 101 8.05 25.83 3.36
C ALA A 101 6.88 25.30 4.22
N GLN A 102 5.93 24.60 3.59
CA GLN A 102 4.80 23.93 4.24
C GLN A 102 5.24 22.89 5.28
N THR A 103 6.47 22.35 5.23
CA THR A 103 6.88 21.32 6.18
C THR A 103 6.99 21.86 7.61
N ALA A 104 7.40 23.12 7.78
CA ALA A 104 7.39 23.77 9.08
C ALA A 104 5.96 23.96 9.59
N ASP A 105 5.04 24.41 8.72
CA ASP A 105 3.62 24.54 9.05
C ASP A 105 2.99 23.19 9.42
N ILE A 106 3.31 22.12 8.69
CA ILE A 106 2.82 20.76 8.98
C ILE A 106 3.37 20.25 10.32
N ASP A 107 4.64 20.54 10.63
CA ASP A 107 5.27 20.18 11.90
C ASP A 107 4.61 20.90 13.08
N GLN A 108 4.38 22.20 12.94
CA GLN A 108 3.68 23.00 13.94
C GLN A 108 2.23 22.51 14.12
N PHE A 109 1.50 22.33 13.02
CA PHE A 109 0.13 21.84 13.04
C PHE A 109 0.00 20.47 13.70
N TYR A 110 0.98 19.57 13.49
CA TYR A 110 1.03 18.29 14.18
C TYR A 110 1.14 18.47 15.69
N GLN A 111 2.06 19.32 16.16
CA GLN A 111 2.26 19.58 17.59
C GLN A 111 1.00 20.18 18.23
N GLU A 112 0.41 21.21 17.61
CA GLU A 112 -0.85 21.81 18.08
C GLU A 112 -1.99 20.80 18.13
N THR A 113 -2.08 19.91 17.12
CA THR A 113 -3.07 18.84 17.12
C THR A 113 -2.84 17.87 18.28
N VAL A 114 -1.60 17.48 18.55
CA VAL A 114 -1.27 16.60 19.68
C VAL A 114 -1.66 17.24 21.01
N GLU A 115 -1.37 18.53 21.22
CA GLU A 115 -1.77 19.27 22.43
C GLU A 115 -3.30 19.22 22.64
N LYS A 116 -4.07 19.42 21.57
CA LYS A 116 -5.55 19.31 21.62
C LYS A 116 -6.03 17.88 21.88
N LEU A 117 -5.27 16.87 21.48
CA LEU A 117 -5.61 15.47 21.74
C LEU A 117 -5.30 15.02 23.18
N GLU A 118 -4.42 15.72 23.91
CA GLU A 118 -4.01 15.33 25.27
C GLU A 118 -5.21 15.24 26.23
N VAL A 119 -6.12 16.21 26.17
CA VAL A 119 -7.32 16.25 27.02
C VAL A 119 -8.28 15.08 26.74
N HIS A 120 -8.16 14.48 25.56
CA HIS A 120 -8.95 13.34 25.11
C HIS A 120 -8.20 12.01 25.18
N LYS A 121 -6.93 12.00 25.62
CA LYS A 121 -6.04 10.82 25.55
C LYS A 121 -5.97 10.24 24.13
N GLY A 122 -6.06 11.12 23.13
CA GLY A 122 -6.05 10.77 21.71
C GLY A 122 -4.64 10.60 21.15
N THR A 123 -4.58 10.09 19.92
CA THR A 123 -3.34 9.97 19.15
C THR A 123 -3.57 10.25 17.67
N VAL A 124 -2.54 10.76 16.99
CA VAL A 124 -2.51 10.82 15.53
C VAL A 124 -2.19 9.43 15.00
N SER A 125 -3.17 8.82 14.36
CA SER A 125 -3.08 7.44 13.84
C SER A 125 -2.70 7.41 12.36
N ASN A 126 -2.98 8.48 11.62
CA ASN A 126 -2.67 8.58 10.20
C ASN A 126 -2.33 10.02 9.79
N MET A 127 -1.33 10.18 8.93
CA MET A 127 -1.08 11.43 8.21
C MET A 127 -1.14 11.23 6.69
N SER A 128 -1.64 12.23 5.97
CA SER A 128 -1.74 12.21 4.52
C SER A 128 -1.38 13.55 3.88
N GLY A 129 -0.52 13.48 2.87
CA GLY A 129 -0.22 14.56 1.95
C GLY A 129 -0.61 14.21 0.52
N PHE A 130 -0.79 15.24 -0.28
CA PHE A 130 -0.99 15.15 -1.73
C PHE A 130 -0.07 16.15 -2.44
N SER A 131 0.54 15.73 -3.56
CA SER A 131 1.36 16.61 -4.40
C SER A 131 2.55 17.18 -3.59
N GLN A 132 2.75 18.50 -3.59
CA GLN A 132 3.85 19.21 -2.92
C GLN A 132 3.88 19.04 -1.38
N SER A 133 2.74 18.71 -0.77
CA SER A 133 2.67 18.47 0.68
C SER A 133 3.12 17.06 1.09
N GLY A 134 3.16 16.12 0.13
CA GLY A 134 3.52 14.72 0.35
C GLY A 134 4.84 14.52 1.09
N PRO A 135 5.97 15.04 0.59
CA PRO A 135 7.25 14.92 1.27
C PRO A 135 7.28 15.54 2.67
N GLY A 136 6.59 16.68 2.87
CA GLY A 136 6.49 17.32 4.18
C GLY A 136 5.73 16.45 5.19
N VAL A 137 4.63 15.85 4.76
CA VAL A 137 3.88 14.88 5.58
C VAL A 137 4.69 13.64 5.88
N ALA A 138 5.40 13.08 4.89
CA ALA A 138 6.28 11.93 5.10
C ALA A 138 7.37 12.25 6.13
N LYS A 139 7.98 13.45 6.03
CA LYS A 139 9.01 13.91 6.96
C LYS A 139 8.46 14.01 8.39
N VAL A 140 7.36 14.73 8.59
CA VAL A 140 6.76 14.95 9.91
C VAL A 140 6.24 13.64 10.49
N GLY A 141 5.56 12.83 9.68
CA GLY A 141 5.09 11.51 10.08
C GLY A 141 6.22 10.59 10.54
N ALA A 142 7.37 10.61 9.85
CA ALA A 142 8.55 9.83 10.26
C ALA A 142 9.21 10.40 11.53
N LYS A 143 9.33 11.74 11.63
CA LYS A 143 9.88 12.44 12.81
C LYS A 143 9.13 12.07 14.09
N TYR A 144 7.80 12.03 14.03
CA TYR A 144 6.94 11.70 15.17
C TYR A 144 6.49 10.25 15.23
N GLN A 145 7.00 9.39 14.34
CA GLN A 145 6.66 7.97 14.27
C GLN A 145 5.14 7.72 14.24
N VAL A 146 4.45 8.44 13.37
CA VAL A 146 3.02 8.24 13.14
C VAL A 146 2.78 6.83 12.59
N PRO A 147 1.88 6.03 13.18
CA PRO A 147 1.72 4.62 12.83
C PRO A 147 1.48 4.34 11.35
N LYS A 148 0.83 5.28 10.65
CA LYS A 148 0.50 5.13 9.23
C LYS A 148 0.61 6.47 8.50
N ILE A 149 1.22 6.44 7.31
CA ILE A 149 1.32 7.58 6.40
C ILE A 149 0.75 7.14 5.06
N THR A 150 -0.28 7.85 4.57
CA THR A 150 -0.99 7.50 3.33
C THR A 150 -1.00 8.69 2.38
N ASN A 151 -0.09 8.68 1.42
CA ASN A 151 0.17 9.82 0.55
C ASN A 151 -0.27 9.58 -0.90
N PHE A 152 -0.42 10.65 -1.66
CA PHE A 152 -0.86 10.62 -3.05
C PHE A 152 0.04 11.53 -3.93
N THR A 153 0.66 10.93 -4.94
CA THR A 153 1.43 11.59 -6.01
C THR A 153 2.44 12.62 -5.46
N ASP A 154 3.36 12.17 -4.61
CA ASP A 154 4.31 13.03 -3.89
C ASP A 154 5.27 13.76 -4.83
N TRP A 155 5.04 15.05 -5.02
CA TRP A 155 5.84 15.90 -5.91
C TRP A 155 7.21 16.18 -5.29
N ALA A 156 8.26 16.02 -6.09
CA ALA A 156 9.66 16.27 -5.75
C ALA A 156 10.21 15.42 -4.60
N ALA A 157 9.60 14.25 -4.36
CA ALA A 157 10.02 13.29 -3.34
C ALA A 157 11.49 12.88 -3.48
N ALA A 158 11.93 12.54 -4.70
CA ALA A 158 13.32 12.19 -4.95
C ALA A 158 14.31 13.32 -4.66
N GLN A 159 13.94 14.56 -4.98
CA GLN A 159 14.82 15.71 -4.73
C GLN A 159 14.93 16.03 -3.23
N ALA A 160 13.81 15.92 -2.50
CA ALA A 160 13.82 16.07 -1.04
C ALA A 160 14.70 15.03 -0.34
N VAL A 161 14.77 13.79 -0.86
CA VAL A 161 15.72 12.79 -0.32
C VAL A 161 17.16 13.10 -0.75
N LYS A 162 17.39 13.46 -2.02
CA LYS A 162 18.73 13.76 -2.56
C LYS A 162 19.41 14.95 -1.88
N SER A 163 18.64 15.92 -1.39
CA SER A 163 19.18 17.06 -0.63
C SER A 163 19.58 16.75 0.81
N GLY A 164 19.28 15.54 1.29
CA GLY A 164 19.51 15.16 2.69
C GLY A 164 18.43 15.65 3.65
N ALA A 165 17.25 16.04 3.16
CA ALA A 165 16.16 16.48 4.05
C ALA A 165 15.62 15.34 4.93
N PHE A 166 15.83 14.08 4.55
CA PHE A 166 15.50 12.90 5.34
C PHE A 166 16.77 12.26 5.91
N SER A 167 16.72 11.95 7.20
CA SER A 167 17.71 11.09 7.86
C SER A 167 17.52 9.63 7.48
N LYS A 168 18.55 8.82 7.68
CA LYS A 168 18.48 7.36 7.44
C LYS A 168 17.41 6.67 8.30
N SER A 169 17.20 7.11 9.54
CA SER A 169 16.18 6.56 10.44
C SER A 169 14.77 6.90 9.97
N GLU A 170 14.55 8.11 9.45
CA GLU A 170 13.25 8.49 8.88
C GLU A 170 12.95 7.67 7.63
N LEU A 171 13.91 7.50 6.72
CA LEU A 171 13.72 6.64 5.53
C LEU A 171 13.45 5.18 5.90
N ALA A 172 14.15 4.66 6.91
CA ALA A 172 13.91 3.31 7.42
C ALA A 172 12.50 3.18 8.02
N TYR A 173 12.04 4.17 8.78
CA TYR A 173 10.68 4.20 9.32
C TYR A 173 9.62 4.24 8.20
N LEU A 174 9.82 5.12 7.21
CA LEU A 174 8.88 5.27 6.09
C LEU A 174 8.67 3.97 5.31
N LYS A 175 9.71 3.13 5.18
CA LYS A 175 9.64 1.85 4.46
C LYS A 175 8.46 0.97 4.91
N ASP A 176 8.18 0.94 6.21
CA ASP A 176 7.18 0.05 6.80
C ASP A 176 5.87 0.79 7.15
N HIS A 177 5.91 2.12 7.24
CA HIS A 177 4.80 2.94 7.73
C HIS A 177 4.14 3.83 6.66
N ALA A 178 4.79 4.06 5.52
CA ALA A 178 4.27 4.89 4.44
C ALA A 178 3.81 4.07 3.24
N THR A 179 2.60 4.37 2.76
CA THR A 179 2.10 3.93 1.45
C THR A 179 1.84 5.17 0.60
N VAL A 180 2.42 5.21 -0.59
CA VAL A 180 2.28 6.33 -1.53
C VAL A 180 1.62 5.84 -2.81
N TYR A 181 0.43 6.34 -3.10
CA TYR A 181 -0.30 6.05 -4.33
C TYR A 181 0.20 6.97 -5.45
N SER A 182 0.58 6.39 -6.58
CA SER A 182 1.12 7.14 -7.72
C SER A 182 0.67 6.53 -9.03
N ASP A 183 0.65 7.31 -10.10
CA ASP A 183 0.34 6.84 -11.43
C ASP A 183 1.63 6.43 -12.20
N SER A 184 1.47 5.66 -13.27
CA SER A 184 2.57 5.23 -14.14
C SER A 184 2.96 6.24 -15.22
N GLY A 185 2.05 7.17 -15.57
CA GLY A 185 2.28 8.19 -16.59
C GLY A 185 3.28 9.24 -16.12
N LYS A 186 3.30 9.46 -14.81
CA LYS A 186 4.05 10.47 -14.09
C LYS A 186 3.73 11.88 -14.57
N ASP A 187 2.61 12.13 -15.25
CA ASP A 187 2.33 13.33 -16.05
C ASP A 187 2.94 14.63 -15.51
N LEU A 188 2.32 15.21 -14.48
CA LEU A 188 2.80 16.42 -13.83
C LEU A 188 4.11 16.17 -13.08
N THR A 189 4.18 15.08 -12.31
CA THR A 189 5.34 14.75 -11.48
C THR A 189 6.63 14.52 -12.27
N TYR A 190 6.57 14.27 -13.58
CA TYR A 190 7.75 14.07 -14.42
C TYR A 190 8.62 15.33 -14.46
N PHE A 191 8.01 16.50 -14.26
CA PHE A 191 8.67 17.79 -14.28
C PHE A 191 9.15 18.27 -12.90
N ASP A 192 9.04 17.43 -11.86
CA ASP A 192 9.41 17.77 -10.47
C ASP A 192 10.93 17.75 -10.18
N GLY A 193 11.76 17.60 -11.21
CA GLY A 193 13.22 17.44 -11.11
C GLY A 193 13.66 16.03 -10.70
N GLY A 194 12.77 15.18 -10.18
CA GLY A 194 12.97 13.77 -9.85
C GLY A 194 12.31 12.79 -10.82
N LYS A 195 11.59 13.27 -11.83
CA LYS A 195 10.80 12.48 -12.79
C LYS A 195 9.70 11.66 -12.12
N GLY A 196 9.13 12.16 -11.02
CA GLY A 196 8.08 11.47 -10.25
C GLY A 196 8.57 10.23 -9.49
N GLU A 197 9.88 10.11 -9.28
CA GLU A 197 10.50 9.10 -8.42
C GLU A 197 10.17 9.38 -6.94
N ILE A 198 9.71 8.33 -6.25
CA ILE A 198 9.36 8.38 -4.82
C ILE A 198 10.23 7.34 -4.09
N PRO A 199 11.36 7.75 -3.49
CA PRO A 199 12.38 6.83 -2.98
C PRO A 199 12.15 6.41 -1.51
N TYR A 200 10.91 6.46 -1.02
CA TYR A 200 10.55 6.08 0.34
C TYR A 200 9.19 5.40 0.39
N GLY A 201 8.99 4.62 1.46
CA GLY A 201 7.75 3.89 1.67
C GLY A 201 7.45 2.84 0.58
N LYS A 202 6.23 2.32 0.66
CA LYS A 202 5.66 1.43 -0.34
C LYS A 202 4.94 2.26 -1.41
N VAL A 203 5.51 2.31 -2.60
CA VAL A 203 4.87 2.95 -3.76
C VAL A 203 3.90 1.99 -4.41
N VAL A 204 2.64 2.40 -4.56
CA VAL A 204 1.57 1.64 -5.21
C VAL A 204 1.20 2.35 -6.50
N VAL A 205 1.45 1.69 -7.64
CA VAL A 205 1.33 2.31 -8.96
C VAL A 205 0.02 1.91 -9.64
N VAL A 206 -0.70 2.87 -10.22
CA VAL A 206 -1.87 2.65 -11.08
C VAL A 206 -1.56 3.11 -12.50
N GLU A 207 -2.06 2.40 -13.51
CA GLU A 207 -1.90 2.80 -14.90
C GLU A 207 -2.54 4.16 -15.14
N GLY A 208 -1.70 5.16 -15.39
CA GLY A 208 -2.08 6.51 -15.79
C GLY A 208 -2.12 6.66 -17.32
N THR A 209 -2.85 7.65 -17.78
CA THR A 209 -2.88 8.14 -19.14
C THR A 209 -1.69 9.07 -19.37
N GLN A 210 -0.79 8.79 -20.32
CA GLN A 210 0.19 9.78 -20.76
C GLN A 210 -0.52 10.85 -21.61
N GLY A 211 -1.15 11.81 -20.95
CA GLY A 211 -2.04 12.76 -21.58
C GLY A 211 -1.40 14.12 -21.80
N ILE A 212 -0.86 14.39 -23.00
CA ILE A 212 -0.67 15.78 -23.49
C ILE A 212 -2.00 16.57 -23.44
N ASN A 213 -3.14 15.86 -23.43
CA ASN A 213 -4.50 16.42 -23.43
C ASN A 213 -5.21 16.39 -22.06
N ASP A 214 -4.65 15.72 -21.04
CA ASP A 214 -5.18 15.75 -19.66
C ASP A 214 -4.07 15.60 -18.61
N PRO A 215 -3.10 16.54 -18.56
CA PRO A 215 -1.94 16.43 -17.68
C PRO A 215 -2.29 16.49 -16.19
N ILE A 216 -3.54 16.87 -15.83
CA ILE A 216 -3.99 17.00 -14.43
C ILE A 216 -4.80 15.77 -13.99
N GLY A 217 -5.37 15.00 -14.92
CA GLY A 217 -6.37 13.96 -14.65
C GLY A 217 -5.92 12.91 -13.63
N ASP A 218 -4.66 12.47 -13.71
CA ASP A 218 -4.14 11.40 -12.85
C ASP A 218 -3.39 11.93 -11.62
N HIS A 219 -3.15 13.24 -11.57
CA HIS A 219 -2.59 13.97 -10.41
C HIS A 219 -3.72 14.46 -9.49
N ASP A 220 -4.58 13.54 -9.05
CA ASP A 220 -5.70 13.77 -8.13
C ASP A 220 -5.79 12.57 -7.15
N PRO A 221 -5.90 12.78 -5.83
CA PRO A 221 -6.15 11.68 -4.89
C PRO A 221 -7.34 10.80 -5.29
N LYS A 222 -8.37 11.33 -5.96
CA LYS A 222 -9.57 10.59 -6.41
C LYS A 222 -9.34 9.68 -7.61
N PHE A 223 -8.20 9.77 -8.28
CA PHE A 223 -7.84 8.91 -9.41
C PHE A 223 -7.78 7.42 -8.99
N PHE A 224 -7.30 7.16 -7.77
CA PHE A 224 -7.08 5.80 -7.30
C PHE A 224 -8.40 5.14 -6.85
N HIS A 225 -8.70 3.94 -7.31
CA HIS A 225 -9.81 3.14 -6.82
C HIS A 225 -9.34 2.26 -5.68
N ILE A 226 -9.58 2.71 -4.43
CA ILE A 226 -9.11 2.05 -3.22
C ILE A 226 -10.27 1.31 -2.52
N LYS A 227 -9.98 0.09 -2.04
CA LYS A 227 -10.87 -0.76 -1.24
C LYS A 227 -10.19 -1.16 0.07
N GLY A 228 -10.56 -0.49 1.16
CA GLY A 228 -9.87 -0.64 2.45
C GLY A 228 -8.49 0.01 2.38
N ASP A 229 -7.44 -0.80 2.58
CA ASP A 229 -6.03 -0.38 2.60
C ASP A 229 -5.23 -0.82 1.36
N LYS A 230 -5.94 -1.07 0.25
CA LYS A 230 -5.34 -1.53 -1.01
C LYS A 230 -6.16 -1.08 -2.22
N LEU A 231 -5.54 -1.12 -3.39
CA LEU A 231 -6.24 -0.93 -4.65
C LEU A 231 -7.33 -2.00 -4.86
N ASP A 232 -8.43 -1.59 -5.50
CA ASP A 232 -9.47 -2.50 -5.99
C ASP A 232 -9.01 -3.19 -7.27
N ILE A 233 -8.18 -4.23 -7.14
CA ILE A 233 -7.59 -4.95 -8.26
C ILE A 233 -8.67 -5.46 -9.24
N ASP A 234 -9.81 -5.93 -8.72
CA ASP A 234 -10.90 -6.45 -9.55
C ASP A 234 -11.53 -5.36 -10.43
N TYR A 235 -11.65 -4.13 -9.90
CA TYR A 235 -12.07 -2.97 -10.67
C TYR A 235 -11.12 -2.73 -11.86
N TYR A 236 -9.81 -2.68 -11.59
CA TYR A 236 -8.81 -2.40 -12.63
C TYR A 236 -8.69 -3.52 -13.68
N VAL A 237 -8.74 -4.78 -13.26
CA VAL A 237 -8.76 -5.93 -14.18
C VAL A 237 -9.96 -5.88 -15.12
N LYS A 238 -11.15 -5.49 -14.62
CA LYS A 238 -12.35 -5.32 -15.46
C LYS A 238 -12.20 -4.16 -16.47
N LYS A 239 -11.47 -3.11 -16.09
CA LYS A 239 -11.18 -1.95 -16.94
C LYS A 239 -10.03 -2.18 -17.93
N GLY A 240 -9.28 -3.28 -17.79
CA GLY A 240 -8.12 -3.54 -18.64
C GLY A 240 -6.93 -2.61 -18.33
N GLN A 241 -6.82 -2.18 -17.08
CA GLN A 241 -5.75 -1.31 -16.59
C GLN A 241 -4.81 -2.09 -15.68
N PHE A 242 -3.51 -1.86 -15.79
CA PHE A 242 -2.51 -2.41 -14.89
C PHE A 242 -2.42 -1.63 -13.59
N VAL A 243 -2.17 -2.34 -12.48
CA VAL A 243 -1.84 -1.74 -11.20
C VAL A 243 -0.89 -2.63 -10.41
N SER A 244 -0.12 -2.05 -9.50
CA SER A 244 0.73 -2.81 -8.56
C SER A 244 -0.11 -3.79 -7.74
N GLY A 245 0.45 -4.98 -7.52
CA GLY A 245 -0.20 -6.03 -6.74
C GLY A 245 -1.14 -6.94 -7.53
N MET A 246 -1.09 -6.92 -8.86
CA MET A 246 -1.77 -7.92 -9.69
C MET A 246 -1.02 -9.26 -9.71
N THR A 247 -1.78 -10.36 -9.70
CA THR A 247 -1.24 -11.72 -9.90
C THR A 247 -0.86 -11.93 -11.37
N ARG A 248 -0.02 -12.92 -11.67
CA ARG A 248 0.40 -13.23 -13.05
C ARG A 248 -0.80 -13.47 -13.97
N GLU A 249 -1.82 -14.15 -13.48
CA GLU A 249 -3.05 -14.45 -14.23
C GLU A 249 -3.85 -13.16 -14.53
N GLN A 250 -3.96 -12.27 -13.55
CA GLN A 250 -4.61 -10.96 -13.73
C GLN A 250 -3.84 -10.11 -14.75
N VAL A 251 -2.51 -10.08 -14.68
CA VAL A 251 -1.67 -9.37 -15.66
C VAL A 251 -1.85 -9.96 -17.05
N ILE A 252 -1.78 -11.28 -17.23
CA ILE A 252 -1.98 -11.92 -18.54
C ILE A 252 -3.37 -11.60 -19.09
N LYS A 253 -4.40 -11.58 -18.24
CA LYS A 253 -5.76 -11.24 -18.65
C LYS A 253 -5.84 -9.80 -19.17
N VAL A 254 -5.29 -8.84 -18.44
CA VAL A 254 -5.25 -7.43 -18.87
C VAL A 254 -4.38 -7.25 -20.12
N ALA A 255 -3.20 -7.87 -20.16
CA ALA A 255 -2.31 -7.84 -21.31
C ALA A 255 -2.97 -8.35 -22.61
N LYS A 256 -3.75 -9.44 -22.52
CA LYS A 256 -4.52 -9.95 -23.66
C LYS A 256 -5.63 -8.99 -24.10
N MET A 257 -6.28 -8.29 -23.17
CA MET A 257 -7.26 -7.25 -23.50
C MET A 257 -6.59 -6.09 -24.23
N LYS A 258 -5.42 -5.64 -23.75
CA LYS A 258 -4.62 -4.59 -24.40
C LYS A 258 -4.17 -4.99 -25.80
N ALA A 259 -3.54 -6.15 -25.95
CA ALA A 259 -3.09 -6.65 -27.25
C ALA A 259 -4.22 -6.83 -28.28
N LYS A 260 -5.43 -7.18 -27.82
CA LYS A 260 -6.61 -7.24 -28.70
C LYS A 260 -7.09 -5.86 -29.14
N ASN A 261 -6.92 -4.85 -28.30
CA ASN A 261 -7.35 -3.48 -28.54
C ASN A 261 -6.24 -2.60 -29.16
N ALA A 262 -5.02 -3.12 -29.24
CA ALA A 262 -3.87 -2.46 -29.84
C ALA A 262 -4.21 -2.04 -31.28
N LYS A 263 -4.05 -0.76 -31.57
CA LYS A 263 -4.23 -0.26 -32.93
C LYS A 263 -2.98 -0.56 -33.73
N GLY A 264 -3.13 -0.78 -35.04
CA GLY A 264 -1.99 -0.80 -35.94
C GLY A 264 -1.23 0.53 -35.84
N TRP A 265 0.10 0.45 -35.92
CA TRP A 265 0.99 1.62 -35.83
C TRP A 265 0.55 2.73 -36.79
N ASP A 266 0.33 3.94 -36.26
CA ASP A 266 -0.02 5.14 -37.01
C ASP A 266 0.95 6.27 -36.65
N LEU A 267 1.74 6.73 -37.63
CA LEU A 267 2.66 7.86 -37.50
C LEU A 267 1.98 9.15 -37.00
N LYS A 268 0.66 9.29 -37.16
CA LYS A 268 -0.09 10.48 -36.71
C LYS A 268 -0.71 10.34 -35.32
N ASP A 269 -0.70 9.14 -34.75
CA ASP A 269 -1.21 8.87 -33.41
C ASP A 269 -0.08 8.28 -32.54
N PRO A 270 0.67 9.13 -31.80
CA PRO A 270 1.77 8.71 -30.94
C PRO A 270 1.39 7.65 -29.91
N SER A 271 0.10 7.54 -29.53
CA SER A 271 -0.37 6.52 -28.59
C SER A 271 -0.29 5.09 -29.15
N THR A 272 -0.23 4.95 -30.48
CA THR A 272 -0.13 3.65 -31.17
C THR A 272 1.31 3.17 -31.36
N TRP A 273 2.31 4.01 -31.05
CA TRP A 273 3.72 3.70 -31.33
C TRP A 273 4.32 2.66 -30.38
N THR A 274 3.73 2.53 -29.21
CA THR A 274 4.14 1.58 -28.16
C THR A 274 3.16 0.42 -28.03
N ASP A 275 2.09 0.40 -28.83
CA ASP A 275 1.11 -0.68 -28.83
C ASP A 275 1.71 -1.94 -29.46
N SER A 276 1.44 -3.09 -28.84
CA SER A 276 1.86 -4.39 -29.35
C SER A 276 0.67 -5.32 -29.51
N THR A 277 0.64 -6.07 -30.60
CA THR A 277 -0.32 -7.17 -30.75
C THR A 277 0.11 -8.43 -30.00
N ASP A 278 1.33 -8.49 -29.44
CA ASP A 278 1.76 -9.57 -28.54
C ASP A 278 1.54 -9.17 -27.07
N TYR A 279 0.67 -9.92 -26.38
CA TYR A 279 0.41 -9.70 -24.96
C TYR A 279 1.66 -9.85 -24.08
N ARG A 280 2.70 -10.56 -24.54
CA ARG A 280 3.94 -10.73 -23.78
C ARG A 280 4.68 -9.42 -23.56
N ASP A 281 4.56 -8.46 -24.49
CA ASP A 281 5.18 -7.15 -24.36
C ASP A 281 4.53 -6.36 -23.20
N TYR A 282 3.21 -6.39 -23.10
CA TYR A 282 2.49 -5.79 -21.96
C TYR A 282 2.77 -6.51 -20.63
N VAL A 283 3.05 -7.81 -20.64
CA VAL A 283 3.49 -8.52 -19.42
C VAL A 283 4.88 -8.04 -18.97
N LYS A 284 5.77 -7.73 -19.92
CA LYS A 284 7.08 -7.16 -19.64
C LYS A 284 6.95 -5.73 -19.11
N GLU A 285 6.16 -4.89 -19.79
CA GLU A 285 5.85 -3.53 -19.34
C GLU A 285 5.29 -3.52 -17.91
N TYR A 286 4.41 -4.48 -17.60
CA TYR A 286 3.87 -4.61 -16.25
C TYR A 286 4.99 -4.74 -15.21
N LYS A 287 5.94 -5.65 -15.44
CA LYS A 287 7.05 -5.88 -14.51
C LYS A 287 7.92 -4.64 -14.34
N GLU A 288 8.16 -3.92 -15.43
CA GLU A 288 8.99 -2.71 -15.44
C GLU A 288 8.33 -1.55 -14.67
N LYS A 289 7.01 -1.35 -14.82
CA LYS A 289 6.31 -0.17 -14.28
C LYS A 289 5.60 -0.39 -12.94
N TYR A 290 5.13 -1.60 -12.66
CA TYR A 290 4.25 -1.89 -11.51
C TYR A 290 4.87 -2.87 -10.51
N GLY A 291 6.00 -3.48 -10.85
CA GLY A 291 6.76 -4.41 -10.02
C GLY A 291 6.40 -5.88 -10.21
N SER A 292 6.88 -6.73 -9.28
CA SER A 292 6.65 -8.17 -9.33
C SER A 292 5.17 -8.55 -9.21
N PHE A 293 4.80 -9.71 -9.74
CA PHE A 293 3.45 -10.24 -9.60
C PHE A 293 3.13 -10.45 -8.12
N ALA A 294 1.90 -10.13 -7.72
CA ALA A 294 1.39 -10.59 -6.45
C ALA A 294 1.28 -12.11 -6.44
N LEU A 295 1.49 -12.68 -5.26
CA LEU A 295 1.26 -14.07 -5.00
C LEU A 295 -0.24 -14.30 -4.88
N ALA A 296 -0.83 -14.99 -5.86
CA ALA A 296 -2.17 -15.55 -5.73
C ALA A 296 -2.03 -16.74 -4.78
N ASP A 297 -2.24 -16.52 -3.49
CA ASP A 297 -2.28 -17.62 -2.54
C ASP A 297 -3.68 -18.25 -2.54
N PRO A 298 -3.87 -19.42 -3.18
CA PRO A 298 -5.18 -20.06 -3.25
C PRO A 298 -5.66 -20.54 -1.87
N LYS A 299 -4.77 -20.50 -0.86
CA LYS A 299 -5.02 -20.90 0.53
C LYS A 299 -5.05 -19.70 1.47
N ALA A 300 -5.01 -18.47 0.94
CA ALA A 300 -5.15 -17.28 1.77
C ALA A 300 -6.54 -17.25 2.40
N LEU A 301 -6.60 -17.61 3.68
CA LEU A 301 -7.77 -17.35 4.51
C LEU A 301 -7.98 -15.84 4.60
N ASP A 302 -9.24 -15.40 4.58
CA ASP A 302 -9.57 -14.04 5.00
C ASP A 302 -9.36 -13.95 6.52
N PHE A 303 -8.17 -13.50 6.92
CA PHE A 303 -7.78 -13.37 8.31
C PHE A 303 -8.65 -12.38 9.09
N THR A 304 -9.20 -11.36 8.41
CA THR A 304 -10.12 -10.41 9.05
C THR A 304 -11.42 -11.13 9.39
N ALA A 305 -12.02 -11.86 8.44
CA ALA A 305 -13.22 -12.65 8.71
C ALA A 305 -13.00 -13.73 9.79
N ALA A 306 -11.82 -14.36 9.82
CA ALA A 306 -11.46 -15.32 10.87
C ALA A 306 -11.29 -14.65 12.24
N GLN A 307 -10.66 -13.46 12.31
CA GLN A 307 -10.54 -12.69 13.55
C GLN A 307 -11.90 -12.21 14.06
N ASP A 308 -12.79 -11.77 13.16
CA ASP A 308 -14.15 -11.36 13.50
C ASP A 308 -14.96 -12.54 14.07
N ARG A 309 -14.85 -13.73 13.44
CA ARG A 309 -15.47 -14.96 13.96
C ARG A 309 -14.94 -15.31 15.35
N LEU A 310 -13.63 -15.29 15.56
CA LEU A 310 -13.02 -15.58 16.87
C LEU A 310 -13.45 -14.57 17.95
N THR A 311 -13.54 -13.30 17.59
CA THR A 311 -13.98 -12.23 18.49
C THR A 311 -15.45 -12.40 18.86
N SER A 312 -16.30 -12.72 17.89
CA SER A 312 -17.71 -13.03 18.12
C SER A 312 -17.89 -14.24 19.03
N LEU A 313 -17.19 -15.35 18.76
CA LEU A 313 -17.24 -16.55 19.59
C LEU A 313 -16.78 -16.27 21.03
N ARG A 314 -15.73 -15.45 21.22
CA ARG A 314 -15.28 -15.01 22.55
C ARG A 314 -16.34 -14.17 23.28
N SER A 315 -17.02 -13.28 22.58
CA SER A 315 -18.09 -12.46 23.17
C SER A 315 -19.28 -13.33 23.59
N GLN A 316 -19.71 -14.26 22.75
CA GLN A 316 -20.78 -15.21 23.07
C GLN A 316 -20.41 -16.12 24.25
N LEU A 317 -19.13 -16.50 24.37
CA LEU A 317 -18.65 -17.32 25.47
C LEU A 317 -18.76 -16.62 26.85
N GLN A 318 -18.67 -15.29 26.89
CA GLN A 318 -18.75 -14.53 28.15
C GLN A 318 -20.13 -14.62 28.81
N THR A 319 -21.20 -14.77 28.01
CA THR A 319 -22.58 -14.80 28.50
C THR A 319 -23.16 -16.21 28.57
N ALA A 320 -22.49 -17.21 28.00
CA ALA A 320 -22.95 -18.59 27.96
C ALA A 320 -22.75 -19.35 29.30
N SER A 321 -23.66 -20.29 29.58
CA SER A 321 -23.62 -21.17 30.75
C SER A 321 -23.92 -22.63 30.36
N GLY A 322 -23.60 -23.57 31.26
CA GLY A 322 -23.87 -25.00 31.05
C GLY A 322 -23.32 -25.57 29.74
N SER A 323 -24.11 -26.42 29.08
CA SER A 323 -23.78 -27.08 27.82
C SER A 323 -23.48 -26.11 26.67
N GLN A 324 -24.13 -24.95 26.63
CA GLN A 324 -23.89 -23.92 25.61
C GLN A 324 -22.46 -23.36 25.69
N LYS A 325 -21.93 -23.20 26.91
CA LYS A 325 -20.56 -22.72 27.12
C LYS A 325 -19.51 -23.72 26.61
N ILE A 326 -19.82 -25.01 26.66
CA ILE A 326 -18.93 -26.10 26.25
C ILE A 326 -18.90 -26.18 24.71
N LEU A 327 -20.06 -26.13 24.07
CA LEU A 327 -20.17 -26.07 22.60
C LEU A 327 -19.44 -24.85 22.03
N LEU A 328 -19.60 -23.66 22.64
CA LEU A 328 -18.90 -22.45 22.19
C LEU A 328 -17.38 -22.51 22.39
N ARG A 329 -16.89 -23.22 23.43
CA ARG A 329 -15.45 -23.48 23.59
C ARG A 329 -14.93 -24.40 22.49
N GLN A 330 -15.65 -25.46 22.17
CA GLN A 330 -15.30 -26.36 21.07
C GLN A 330 -15.26 -25.59 19.75
N GLU A 331 -16.29 -24.81 19.43
CA GLU A 331 -16.34 -24.04 18.20
C GLU A 331 -15.20 -23.00 18.12
N LEU A 332 -14.87 -22.34 19.24
CA LEU A 332 -13.74 -21.42 19.31
C LEU A 332 -12.40 -22.14 19.04
N VAL A 333 -12.19 -23.31 19.63
CA VAL A 333 -10.97 -24.11 19.44
C VAL A 333 -10.87 -24.61 18.00
N THR A 334 -11.94 -25.13 17.43
CA THR A 334 -11.98 -25.59 16.03
C THR A 334 -11.74 -24.42 15.06
N ALA A 335 -12.38 -23.28 15.26
CA ALA A 335 -12.20 -22.10 14.42
C ALA A 335 -10.75 -21.56 14.51
N ALA A 336 -10.15 -21.56 15.70
CA ALA A 336 -8.76 -21.15 15.90
C ALA A 336 -7.78 -22.13 15.23
N ALA A 337 -8.02 -23.44 15.36
CA ALA A 337 -7.23 -24.49 14.73
C ALA A 337 -7.26 -24.38 13.19
N GLN A 338 -8.44 -24.23 12.60
CA GLN A 338 -8.62 -24.04 11.15
C GLN A 338 -7.90 -22.77 10.65
N ALA A 339 -8.01 -21.67 11.40
CA ALA A 339 -7.33 -20.42 11.04
C ALA A 339 -5.80 -20.55 11.12
N ALA A 340 -5.28 -21.25 12.13
CA ALA A 340 -3.85 -21.52 12.27
C ALA A 340 -3.31 -22.42 11.16
N GLN A 341 -4.04 -23.49 10.81
CA GLN A 341 -3.67 -24.38 9.72
C GLN A 341 -3.62 -23.62 8.37
N ALA A 342 -4.67 -22.86 8.05
CA ALA A 342 -4.68 -22.07 6.81
C ALA A 342 -3.56 -21.02 6.77
N LYS A 343 -3.18 -20.45 7.93
CA LYS A 343 -2.03 -19.54 8.04
C LYS A 343 -0.70 -20.23 7.76
N ALA A 344 -0.51 -21.45 8.27
CA ALA A 344 0.68 -22.24 8.04
C ALA A 344 0.83 -22.60 6.55
N GLU A 345 -0.25 -23.07 5.92
CA GLU A 345 -0.25 -23.40 4.50
C GLU A 345 -0.03 -22.17 3.62
N SER A 346 -0.64 -21.02 3.97
CA SER A 346 -0.43 -19.73 3.30
C SER A 346 1.01 -19.22 3.45
N PHE A 347 1.62 -19.40 4.62
CA PHE A 347 3.00 -19.03 4.83
C PHE A 347 3.94 -19.86 3.96
N ASN A 348 3.81 -21.19 3.99
CA ASN A 348 4.64 -22.08 3.18
C ASN A 348 4.46 -21.84 1.67
N PHE A 349 3.21 -21.66 1.22
CA PHE A 349 2.92 -21.25 -0.16
C PHE A 349 3.67 -19.96 -0.55
N ARG A 350 3.67 -18.96 0.33
CA ARG A 350 4.38 -17.69 0.08
C ARG A 350 5.89 -17.85 0.06
N VAL A 351 6.48 -18.68 0.92
CA VAL A 351 7.92 -19.00 0.89
C VAL A 351 8.28 -19.60 -0.47
N LYS A 352 7.59 -20.67 -0.87
CA LYS A 352 7.78 -21.35 -2.17
C LYS A 352 7.64 -20.39 -3.35
N SER A 353 6.61 -19.58 -3.32
CA SER A 353 6.33 -18.68 -4.44
C SER A 353 7.30 -17.50 -4.52
N ARG A 354 7.79 -16.97 -3.38
CA ARG A 354 8.84 -15.92 -3.37
C ARG A 354 10.15 -16.45 -3.92
N ILE A 355 10.54 -17.66 -3.55
CA ILE A 355 11.73 -18.34 -4.10
C ILE A 355 11.61 -18.42 -5.63
N ASN A 356 10.49 -18.92 -6.15
CA ASN A 356 10.27 -19.02 -7.59
C ASN A 356 10.30 -17.65 -8.29
N GLN A 357 9.69 -16.62 -7.71
CA GLN A 357 9.73 -15.26 -8.27
C GLN A 357 11.13 -14.66 -8.29
N SER A 358 11.93 -14.88 -7.24
CA SER A 358 13.33 -14.45 -7.20
C SER A 358 14.14 -15.15 -8.30
N LYS A 359 13.95 -16.46 -8.48
CA LYS A 359 14.60 -17.23 -9.55
C LYS A 359 14.21 -16.71 -10.93
N GLU A 360 12.93 -16.45 -11.20
CA GLU A 360 12.47 -15.84 -12.46
C GLU A 360 13.08 -14.44 -12.69
N THR A 361 13.24 -13.65 -11.62
CA THR A 361 13.82 -12.31 -11.70
C THR A 361 15.30 -12.37 -12.05
N ILE A 362 16.05 -13.23 -11.36
CA ILE A 362 17.48 -13.43 -11.60
C ILE A 362 17.71 -13.99 -13.02
N ASP A 363 16.93 -14.98 -13.44
CA ASP A 363 16.99 -15.51 -14.82
C ASP A 363 16.73 -14.40 -15.86
N SER A 364 15.75 -13.53 -15.63
CA SER A 364 15.48 -12.38 -16.51
C SER A 364 16.60 -11.35 -16.52
N GLN A 365 17.27 -11.12 -15.39
CA GLN A 365 18.41 -10.22 -15.28
C GLN A 365 19.63 -10.81 -15.98
N LEU A 366 19.93 -12.09 -15.78
CA LEU A 366 21.00 -12.81 -16.48
C LEU A 366 20.82 -12.72 -17.99
N LYS A 367 19.62 -12.98 -18.51
CA LYS A 367 19.30 -12.85 -19.95
C LYS A 367 19.41 -11.43 -20.50
N THR A 368 19.16 -10.42 -19.65
CA THR A 368 19.32 -9.02 -20.04
C THR A 368 20.80 -8.67 -20.10
N PHE A 369 21.55 -9.04 -19.07
CA PHE A 369 23.00 -8.84 -19.01
C PHE A 369 23.73 -9.56 -20.16
N GLU A 370 23.32 -10.79 -20.48
CA GLU A 370 23.84 -11.54 -21.63
C GLU A 370 23.63 -10.77 -22.94
N ARG A 371 22.43 -10.22 -23.15
CA ARG A 371 22.12 -9.37 -24.32
C ARG A 371 22.97 -8.11 -24.35
N ASP A 372 23.17 -7.48 -23.19
CA ASP A 372 23.96 -6.24 -23.08
C ASP A 372 25.44 -6.53 -23.40
N ILE A 373 26.03 -7.60 -22.87
CA ILE A 373 27.39 -8.04 -23.24
C ILE A 373 27.48 -8.33 -24.73
N HIS A 374 26.52 -9.06 -25.30
CA HIS A 374 26.54 -9.33 -26.74
C HIS A 374 26.41 -8.05 -27.58
N SER A 375 25.72 -7.02 -27.09
CA SER A 375 25.66 -5.72 -27.77
C SER A 375 27.00 -4.98 -27.76
N LEU A 376 27.87 -5.26 -26.77
CA LEU A 376 29.23 -4.73 -26.67
C LEU A 376 30.26 -5.52 -27.50
N SER A 377 29.84 -6.52 -28.27
CA SER A 377 30.70 -7.36 -29.13
C SER A 377 31.51 -6.59 -30.18
N GLN A 378 31.19 -5.33 -30.47
CA GLN A 378 32.03 -4.46 -31.30
C GLN A 378 33.31 -3.98 -30.60
N HIS A 379 33.39 -4.15 -29.27
CA HIS A 379 34.47 -3.69 -28.41
C HIS A 379 35.18 -4.82 -27.66
N LEU A 380 34.64 -6.04 -27.71
CA LEU A 380 35.15 -7.23 -27.02
C LEU A 380 35.33 -8.37 -28.01
N SER A 381 36.39 -9.16 -27.83
CA SER A 381 36.59 -10.40 -28.57
C SER A 381 35.58 -11.48 -28.15
N GLU A 382 35.35 -12.47 -29.01
CA GLU A 382 34.48 -13.61 -28.69
C GLU A 382 34.93 -14.36 -27.43
N GLY A 383 36.25 -14.40 -27.17
CA GLY A 383 36.82 -14.99 -25.95
C GLY A 383 36.50 -14.21 -24.68
N GLU A 384 36.62 -12.88 -24.71
CA GLU A 384 36.28 -12.01 -23.57
C GLU A 384 34.77 -12.03 -23.27
N VAL A 385 33.93 -12.10 -24.31
CA VAL A 385 32.48 -12.29 -24.16
C VAL A 385 32.17 -13.63 -23.50
N ALA A 386 32.79 -14.72 -23.97
CA ALA A 386 32.59 -16.05 -23.40
C ALA A 386 33.06 -16.14 -21.94
N GLU A 387 34.19 -15.51 -21.60
CA GLU A 387 34.72 -15.46 -20.23
C GLU A 387 33.78 -14.69 -19.29
N LEU A 388 33.30 -13.52 -19.70
CA LEU A 388 32.35 -12.73 -18.91
C LEU A 388 31.03 -13.48 -18.67
N LEU A 389 30.49 -14.13 -19.70
CA LEU A 389 29.25 -14.90 -19.58
C LEU A 389 29.44 -16.18 -18.77
N SER A 390 30.65 -16.76 -18.75
CA SER A 390 30.93 -17.98 -17.98
C SER A 390 30.80 -17.79 -16.47
N GLU A 391 30.96 -16.57 -15.96
CA GLU A 391 30.77 -16.22 -14.55
C GLU A 391 29.32 -15.86 -14.19
N LEU A 392 28.44 -15.73 -15.19
CA LEU A 392 27.04 -15.35 -15.02
C LEU A 392 26.10 -16.47 -15.45
N SER A 393 26.00 -17.47 -14.58
CA SER A 393 25.04 -18.56 -14.71
C SER A 393 24.23 -18.71 -13.42
N MET A 394 23.03 -19.27 -13.54
CA MET A 394 22.10 -19.40 -12.42
C MET A 394 22.74 -20.17 -11.25
N ASP A 395 23.48 -21.24 -11.53
CA ASP A 395 24.20 -22.06 -10.55
C ASP A 395 25.33 -21.32 -9.82
N LYS A 396 25.86 -20.23 -10.39
CA LYS A 396 26.87 -19.38 -9.75
C LYS A 396 26.28 -18.27 -8.89
N VAL A 397 25.11 -17.74 -9.27
CA VAL A 397 24.48 -16.59 -8.59
C VAL A 397 23.37 -16.98 -7.62
N TRP A 398 22.92 -18.24 -7.64
CA TRP A 398 21.85 -18.75 -6.81
C TRP A 398 22.35 -19.80 -5.83
N ASP A 399 22.11 -19.58 -4.54
CA ASP A 399 22.46 -20.54 -3.49
C ASP A 399 21.35 -21.60 -3.36
N GLU A 400 21.53 -22.72 -4.06
CA GLU A 400 20.63 -23.87 -4.00
C GLU A 400 20.54 -24.48 -2.58
N GLY A 401 21.61 -24.36 -1.78
CA GLY A 401 21.62 -24.83 -0.39
C GLY A 401 20.70 -24.01 0.50
N SER A 402 20.76 -22.68 0.39
CA SER A 402 19.85 -21.77 1.07
C SER A 402 18.40 -21.93 0.60
N GLU A 403 18.16 -22.19 -0.69
CA GLU A 403 16.82 -22.52 -1.21
C GLU A 403 16.28 -23.79 -0.54
N ALA A 404 17.04 -24.89 -0.55
CA ALA A 404 16.63 -26.15 0.03
C ALA A 404 16.34 -26.03 1.53
N ALA A 405 17.18 -25.30 2.28
CA ALA A 405 16.98 -25.05 3.70
C ALA A 405 15.68 -24.26 3.97
N ALA A 406 15.41 -23.20 3.21
CA ALA A 406 14.20 -22.40 3.36
C ALA A 406 12.92 -23.18 3.03
N LEU A 407 12.98 -24.04 2.00
CA LEU A 407 11.86 -24.93 1.64
C LEU A 407 11.59 -25.98 2.73
N ALA A 408 12.65 -26.62 3.23
CA ALA A 408 12.54 -27.62 4.30
C ALA A 408 11.98 -27.02 5.59
N GLU A 409 12.42 -25.82 5.98
CA GLU A 409 11.91 -25.12 7.17
C GLU A 409 10.43 -24.72 7.01
N GLY A 410 10.04 -24.26 5.81
CA GLY A 410 8.65 -23.95 5.49
C GLY A 410 7.73 -25.17 5.57
N ASP A 411 8.18 -26.31 5.03
CA ASP A 411 7.45 -27.58 5.09
C ASP A 411 7.35 -28.10 6.54
N ARG A 412 8.46 -28.08 7.28
CA ARG A 412 8.49 -28.47 8.69
C ARG A 412 7.55 -27.64 9.56
N THR A 413 7.59 -26.31 9.40
CA THR A 413 6.70 -25.40 10.13
C THR A 413 5.23 -25.70 9.86
N GLN A 414 4.88 -26.00 8.60
CA GLN A 414 3.51 -26.36 8.25
C GLN A 414 3.08 -27.69 8.87
N GLU A 415 3.95 -28.70 8.87
CA GLU A 415 3.70 -30.01 9.47
C GLU A 415 3.51 -29.90 10.99
N GLU A 416 4.43 -29.23 11.70
CA GLU A 416 4.35 -29.04 13.16
C GLU A 416 3.06 -28.32 13.59
N LEU A 417 2.63 -27.29 12.84
CA LEU A 417 1.38 -26.59 13.11
C LEU A 417 0.14 -27.44 12.79
N THR A 418 0.20 -28.29 11.77
CA THR A 418 -0.89 -29.22 11.43
C THR A 418 -1.04 -30.25 12.54
N ASP A 419 0.05 -30.86 12.99
CA ASP A 419 0.05 -31.81 14.10
C ASP A 419 -0.46 -31.20 15.40
N PHE A 420 -0.02 -29.99 15.72
CA PHE A 420 -0.47 -29.27 16.91
C PHE A 420 -1.97 -28.99 16.87
N THR A 421 -2.49 -28.51 15.73
CA THR A 421 -3.91 -28.19 15.57
C THR A 421 -4.80 -29.43 15.57
N GLN A 422 -4.36 -30.55 15.01
CA GLN A 422 -5.06 -31.83 15.09
C GLN A 422 -5.15 -32.35 16.53
N LYS A 423 -4.05 -32.30 17.29
CA LYS A 423 -4.04 -32.68 18.72
C LYS A 423 -4.97 -31.78 19.55
N LEU A 424 -4.99 -30.48 19.24
CA LEU A 424 -5.87 -29.52 19.90
C LEU A 424 -7.35 -29.80 19.61
N MET A 425 -7.69 -30.14 18.37
CA MET A 425 -9.05 -30.52 17.98
C MET A 425 -9.50 -31.82 18.65
N ALA A 426 -8.65 -32.86 18.65
CA ALA A 426 -8.93 -34.12 19.32
C ALA A 426 -9.19 -33.92 20.83
N GLY A 427 -8.37 -33.11 21.51
CA GLY A 427 -8.59 -32.78 22.91
C GLY A 427 -9.90 -32.01 23.17
N ALA A 428 -10.33 -31.17 22.23
CA ALA A 428 -11.62 -30.48 22.33
C ALA A 428 -12.81 -31.43 22.15
N GLU A 429 -12.68 -32.44 21.29
CA GLU A 429 -13.68 -33.50 21.11
C GLU A 429 -13.76 -34.42 22.35
N ASP A 430 -12.62 -34.83 22.89
CA ASP A 430 -12.53 -35.65 24.12
C ASP A 430 -13.19 -34.95 25.32
N LEU A 431 -12.99 -33.63 25.46
CA LEU A 431 -13.63 -32.83 26.50
C LEU A 431 -15.16 -32.81 26.36
N ASN A 432 -15.68 -32.74 25.14
CA ASN A 432 -17.13 -32.77 24.90
C ASN A 432 -17.70 -34.18 25.18
N ALA A 433 -17.01 -35.23 24.76
CA ALA A 433 -17.41 -36.61 25.02
C ALA A 433 -17.44 -36.92 26.54
N ALA A 434 -16.44 -36.47 27.29
CA ALA A 434 -16.39 -36.62 28.73
C ALA A 434 -17.54 -35.87 29.44
N ASP A 435 -17.92 -34.69 28.94
CA ASP A 435 -19.04 -33.92 29.48
C ASP A 435 -20.40 -34.56 29.20
N GLN A 436 -20.61 -35.08 27.98
CA GLN A 436 -21.82 -35.83 27.62
C GLN A 436 -21.99 -37.07 28.51
N ALA A 437 -20.91 -37.85 28.68
CA ALA A 437 -20.92 -39.01 29.57
C ALA A 437 -21.16 -38.61 31.04
N GLY A 438 -20.62 -37.46 31.47
CA GLY A 438 -20.88 -36.89 32.79
C GLY A 438 -22.34 -36.49 32.99
N ALA A 439 -22.95 -35.85 31.99
CA ALA A 439 -24.35 -35.43 32.04
C ALA A 439 -25.32 -36.63 32.09
N GLU A 440 -24.99 -37.75 31.45
CA GLU A 440 -25.75 -39.00 31.55
C GLU A 440 -25.68 -39.65 32.95
N LEU A 441 -24.61 -39.43 33.71
CA LEU A 441 -24.45 -39.95 35.08
C LEU A 441 -25.28 -39.20 36.13
N PHE A 442 -25.84 -38.03 35.79
CA PHE A 442 -26.64 -37.18 36.69
C PHE A 442 -28.10 -37.01 36.21
N GLN A 443 -28.54 -37.79 35.22
CA GLN A 443 -29.96 -38.06 34.92
C GLN A 443 -30.42 -39.30 35.69
#